data_AF-A0A1T2KUT6-F1
#
_entry.id   AF-A0A1T2KUT6-F1
#
_cell.length_a   1.000
_cell.length_b   1.000
_cell.length_c   1.000
_cell.angle_alpha   90.00
_cell.angle_beta   90.00
_cell.angle_gamma   90.00
#
_symmetry.space_group_name_H-M   'P 1'
#
loop_
_entity.id
_entity.type
_entity.pdbx_description
1 polymer ?
#
loop_
_entity_poly.entity_id
_entity_poly.type
_entity_poly.pdbx_seq_one_letter_code
_entity_poly.pdbx_strand_id
1 'polypeptide(L)'
;MSEVVDAMPPVESNEMSDSEAYPQAEPMLLLNRAIVATRTHNPDLMESAFSDIIEQIPDMASRFFQEGMEQLELIDYPPQVREVIQRYARDWPEERILH
;
A
#
# COMPACT_ATOMS: atom_id res chain seq x y z
N MET A 1 -10.51 -16.74 50.17
CA MET A 1 -10.08 -15.94 48.99
C MET A 1 -9.27 -16.82 48.06
N SER A 2 -9.86 -17.28 46.96
CA SER A 2 -9.16 -17.45 45.69
C SER A 2 -10.19 -17.73 44.60
N GLU A 3 -10.45 -16.71 43.81
CA GLU A 3 -11.06 -16.77 42.50
C GLU A 3 -10.04 -16.15 41.54
N VAL A 4 -9.64 -16.91 40.53
CA VAL A 4 -9.29 -16.50 39.16
C VAL A 4 -9.06 -17.82 38.39
N VAL A 5 -10.12 -18.38 37.81
CA VAL A 5 -10.49 -18.23 36.39
C VAL A 5 -9.46 -18.89 35.46
N ASP A 6 -9.79 -20.15 35.20
CA ASP A 6 -9.46 -20.95 34.04
C ASP A 6 -9.92 -20.26 32.76
N ALA A 7 -8.98 -19.95 31.86
CA ALA A 7 -9.23 -19.69 30.44
C ALA A 7 -7.89 -19.59 29.69
N MET A 8 -7.25 -20.73 29.44
CA MET A 8 -6.36 -20.86 28.28
C MET A 8 -6.94 -21.94 27.37
N PRO A 9 -7.39 -21.62 26.14
CA PRO A 9 -7.69 -22.67 25.19
C PRO A 9 -6.39 -23.41 24.85
N PRO A 10 -6.47 -24.69 24.46
CA PRO A 10 -5.29 -25.49 24.20
C PRO A 10 -4.45 -24.79 23.13
N VAL A 11 -3.15 -24.68 23.40
CA VAL A 11 -2.15 -24.29 22.41
C VAL A 11 -2.30 -25.28 21.26
N GLU A 12 -3.01 -24.86 20.21
CA GLU A 12 -3.00 -25.56 18.93
C GLU A 12 -1.54 -25.58 18.52
N SER A 13 -0.98 -26.78 18.53
CA SER A 13 0.31 -27.04 17.92
C SER A 13 0.12 -26.74 16.45
N ASN A 14 0.42 -25.50 16.07
CA ASN A 14 0.52 -25.08 14.69
C ASN A 14 1.71 -25.86 14.12
N GLU A 15 1.44 -27.08 13.68
CA GLU A 15 2.29 -27.79 12.76
C GLU A 15 2.48 -26.83 11.58
N MET A 16 3.63 -26.14 11.61
CA MET A 16 4.08 -25.22 10.58
C MET A 16 4.19 -26.03 9.29
N SER A 17 3.07 -26.09 8.56
CA SER A 17 3.05 -26.57 7.19
C SER A 17 3.74 -25.50 6.38
N ASP A 18 4.91 -25.83 5.83
CA ASP A 18 5.72 -25.00 4.92
C ASP A 18 5.00 -24.70 3.57
N SER A 19 3.67 -24.49 3.58
CA SER A 19 2.82 -24.57 2.38
C SER A 19 1.90 -23.37 2.13
N GLU A 20 1.93 -22.29 2.90
CA GLU A 20 1.09 -21.11 2.62
C GLU A 20 1.90 -19.82 2.60
N ALA A 21 2.80 -19.71 1.61
CA ALA A 21 3.31 -18.39 1.21
C ALA A 21 2.10 -17.54 0.78
N TYR A 22 1.74 -16.53 1.57
CA TYR A 22 0.65 -15.60 1.28
C TYR A 22 0.87 -14.94 -0.09
N PRO A 23 0.19 -15.37 -1.17
CA PRO A 23 0.53 -14.92 -2.53
C PRO A 23 0.22 -13.43 -2.76
N GLN A 24 -0.45 -12.79 -1.80
CA GLN A 24 -0.88 -11.39 -1.87
C GLN A 24 -0.17 -10.47 -0.87
N ALA A 25 0.78 -10.99 -0.06
CA ALA A 25 1.49 -10.15 0.91
C ALA A 25 2.38 -9.10 0.22
N GLU A 26 2.97 -9.44 -0.94
CA GLU A 26 3.90 -8.57 -1.65
C GLU A 26 3.22 -7.31 -2.25
N PRO A 27 2.11 -7.40 -3.02
CA PRO A 27 1.41 -6.20 -3.49
C PRO A 27 0.98 -5.28 -2.36
N MET A 28 0.39 -5.84 -1.29
CA MET A 28 -0.07 -5.06 -0.15
C MET A 28 1.08 -4.32 0.56
N LEU A 29 2.25 -4.95 0.66
CA LEU A 29 3.43 -4.33 1.24
C LEU A 29 3.93 -3.14 0.41
N LEU A 30 3.98 -3.28 -0.92
CA LEU A 30 4.40 -2.22 -1.82
C LEU A 30 3.47 -1.00 -1.74
N LEU A 31 2.15 -1.24 -1.76
CA LEU A 31 1.14 -0.17 -1.62
C LEU A 31 1.26 0.53 -0.26
N ASN A 32 1.37 -0.23 0.83
CA ASN A 32 1.54 0.34 2.17
C ASN A 32 2.83 1.16 2.28
N ARG A 33 3.93 0.69 1.69
CA ARG A 33 5.19 1.44 1.65
C ARG A 33 5.03 2.75 0.92
N ALA A 34 4.33 2.77 -0.22
CA ALA A 34 4.06 3.99 -0.97
C ALA A 34 3.18 4.98 -0.19
N ILE A 35 2.15 4.51 0.51
CA ILE A 35 1.31 5.36 1.39
C ILE A 35 2.15 5.97 2.52
N VAL A 36 2.98 5.15 3.18
CA VAL A 36 3.86 5.64 4.27
C VAL A 36 4.85 6.66 3.72
N ALA A 37 5.49 6.40 2.57
CA ALA A 37 6.40 7.33 1.91
C ALA A 37 5.72 8.67 1.64
N THR A 38 4.50 8.68 1.09
CA THR A 38 3.71 9.91 0.87
C THR A 38 3.46 10.69 2.16
N ARG A 39 3.15 10.00 3.26
CA ARG A 39 2.92 10.63 4.58
C ARG A 39 4.17 11.23 5.20
N THR A 40 5.37 10.83 4.76
CA THR A 40 6.62 11.49 5.20
C THR A 40 6.87 12.83 4.53
N HIS A 41 6.13 13.15 3.47
CA HIS A 41 6.36 14.31 2.60
C HIS A 41 7.78 14.40 2.02
N ASN A 42 8.46 13.26 1.86
CA ASN A 42 9.77 13.16 1.26
C ASN A 42 9.66 12.65 -0.19
N PRO A 43 9.84 13.51 -1.21
CA PRO A 43 9.75 13.12 -2.60
C PRO A 43 10.65 11.94 -2.96
N ASP A 44 11.91 11.90 -2.50
CA ASP A 44 12.85 10.84 -2.87
C ASP A 44 12.37 9.44 -2.43
N LEU A 45 11.72 9.37 -1.26
CA LEU A 45 11.13 8.13 -0.77
C LEU A 45 9.88 7.74 -1.57
N MET A 46 9.09 8.73 -1.99
CA MET A 46 7.92 8.51 -2.85
C MET A 46 8.37 7.97 -4.21
N GLU A 47 9.35 8.60 -4.85
CA GLU A 47 9.90 8.19 -6.16
C GLU A 47 10.36 6.73 -6.13
N SER A 48 11.15 6.37 -5.10
CA SER A 48 11.61 4.99 -4.92
C SER A 48 10.43 4.03 -4.73
N ALA A 49 9.46 4.37 -3.88
CA ALA A 49 8.33 3.49 -3.63
C ALA A 49 7.39 3.33 -4.84
N PHE A 50 7.18 4.41 -5.59
CA PHE A 50 6.34 4.41 -6.78
C PHE A 50 6.99 3.63 -7.92
N SER A 51 8.32 3.74 -8.07
CA SER A 51 9.08 2.91 -9.01
C SER A 51 8.90 1.42 -8.73
N ASP A 52 8.97 1.01 -7.46
CA ASP A 52 8.77 -0.40 -7.10
C ASP A 52 7.35 -0.90 -7.40
N ILE A 53 6.33 -0.05 -7.27
CA ILE A 53 4.96 -0.40 -7.68
C ILE A 53 4.90 -0.66 -9.19
N ILE A 54 5.51 0.21 -10.00
CA ILE A 54 5.50 0.09 -11.46
C ILE A 54 6.24 -1.18 -11.91
N GLU A 55 7.38 -1.48 -11.28
CA GLU A 55 8.22 -2.62 -11.65
C GLU A 55 7.62 -3.95 -11.22
N GLN A 56 7.00 -4.02 -10.04
CA GLN A 56 6.60 -5.28 -9.43
C GLN A 56 5.09 -5.56 -9.55
N ILE A 57 4.24 -4.53 -9.57
CA ILE A 57 2.78 -4.65 -9.64
C ILE A 57 2.17 -3.66 -10.66
N PRO A 58 2.58 -3.68 -11.93
CA PRO A 58 2.19 -2.70 -12.95
C PRO A 58 0.67 -2.58 -13.14
N ASP A 59 -0.06 -3.70 -13.01
CA ASP A 59 -1.53 -3.74 -13.13
C ASP A 59 -2.25 -2.88 -12.08
N MET A 60 -1.61 -2.59 -10.94
CA MET A 60 -2.16 -1.76 -9.88
C MET A 60 -1.69 -0.30 -9.94
N ALA A 61 -0.62 0.00 -10.68
CA ALA A 61 0.05 1.29 -10.66
C ALA A 61 -0.90 2.44 -11.07
N SER A 62 -1.60 2.26 -12.19
CA SER A 62 -2.53 3.28 -12.68
C SER A 62 -3.60 3.63 -11.66
N ARG A 63 -4.32 2.61 -11.14
CA ARG A 63 -5.38 2.81 -10.15
C ARG A 63 -4.84 3.49 -8.89
N PHE A 64 -3.68 3.03 -8.40
CA PHE A 64 -3.05 3.61 -7.23
C PHE A 64 -2.76 5.10 -7.37
N PHE A 65 -2.23 5.54 -8.51
CA PHE A 65 -1.93 6.97 -8.72
C PHE A 65 -3.19 7.82 -8.92
N GLN A 66 -4.26 7.29 -9.53
CA GLN A 66 -5.54 7.99 -9.62
C GLN A 66 -6.19 8.15 -8.23
N GLU A 67 -6.20 7.11 -7.40
CA GLU A 67 -6.67 7.22 -6.01
C GLU A 67 -5.83 8.25 -5.22
N GLY A 68 -4.52 8.30 -5.47
CA GLY A 68 -3.63 9.32 -4.90
C GLY A 68 -4.03 10.76 -5.26
N MET A 69 -4.51 10.99 -6.48
CA MET A 69 -5.03 12.30 -6.90
C MET A 69 -6.29 12.70 -6.12
N GLU A 70 -7.20 11.77 -5.87
CA GLU A 70 -8.40 12.03 -5.06
C GLU A 70 -8.01 12.44 -3.62
N GLN A 71 -6.96 11.82 -3.07
CA GLN A 71 -6.45 12.18 -1.74
C GLN A 71 -5.85 13.59 -1.69
N LEU A 72 -5.28 14.11 -2.79
CA LEU A 72 -4.79 15.49 -2.85
C LEU A 72 -5.91 16.53 -2.71
N GLU A 73 -7.14 16.18 -3.09
CA GLU A 73 -8.30 17.07 -2.95
C GLU A 73 -8.83 17.11 -1.50
N LEU A 74 -8.60 16.03 -0.75
CA LEU A 74 -9.09 15.86 0.62
C LEU A 74 -8.08 16.35 1.68
N ILE A 75 -6.78 16.35 1.35
CA ILE A 75 -5.69 16.61 2.29
C ILE A 75 -4.80 17.73 1.73
N ASP A 76 -4.48 18.73 2.55
CA ASP A 76 -3.60 19.85 2.18
C ASP A 76 -2.12 19.43 2.15
N TYR A 77 -1.76 18.58 1.19
CA TYR A 77 -0.37 18.13 1.01
C TYR A 77 0.55 19.26 0.53
N PRO A 78 1.84 19.27 0.92
CA PRO A 78 2.82 20.24 0.43
C PRO A 78 2.97 20.22 -1.10
N PRO A 79 3.34 21.34 -1.74
CA PRO A 79 3.45 21.44 -3.20
C PRO A 79 4.32 20.35 -3.83
N GLN A 80 5.46 20.02 -3.23
CA GLN A 80 6.38 19.00 -3.76
C GLN A 80 5.76 17.59 -3.78
N VAL A 81 4.88 17.27 -2.82
CA VAL A 81 4.19 15.97 -2.77
C VAL A 81 3.12 15.90 -3.87
N ARG A 82 2.39 17.00 -4.06
CA ARG A 82 1.39 17.12 -5.14
C ARG A 82 2.03 16.95 -6.51
N GLU A 83 3.19 17.57 -6.74
CA GLU A 83 3.90 17.49 -8.00
C GLU A 83 4.27 16.04 -8.36
N VAL A 84 4.80 15.27 -7.40
CA VAL A 84 5.13 13.85 -7.60
C VAL A 84 3.87 13.06 -7.96
N ILE A 85 2.82 13.13 -7.14
CA ILE A 85 1.58 12.37 -7.38
C ILE A 85 0.95 12.73 -8.74
N GLN A 86 0.89 14.01 -9.09
CA GLN A 86 0.36 14.48 -10.37
C GLN A 86 1.19 14.00 -11.56
N ARG A 87 2.51 13.91 -11.42
CA ARG A 87 3.38 13.41 -12.49
C ARG A 87 3.11 11.93 -12.74
N TYR A 88 3.13 11.11 -11.70
CA TYR A 88 2.88 9.67 -11.85
C TYR A 88 1.45 9.36 -12.31
N ALA A 89 0.43 10.09 -11.84
CA ALA A 89 -0.95 9.93 -12.31
C ALA A 89 -1.13 10.30 -13.79
N ARG A 90 -0.30 11.22 -14.32
CA ARG A 90 -0.29 11.57 -15.75
C ARG A 90 0.40 10.52 -16.59
N ASP A 91 1.50 9.98 -16.09
CA ASP A 91 2.33 9.00 -16.80
C ASP A 91 1.68 7.60 -16.81
N TRP A 92 0.85 7.29 -15.80
CA TRP A 92 0.02 6.07 -15.70
C TRP A 92 -1.47 6.40 -15.62
N PRO A 93 -2.10 6.75 -16.76
CA PRO A 93 -3.53 7.02 -16.81
C PRO A 93 -4.34 5.71 -16.76
N GLU A 94 -5.52 5.76 -16.14
CA GLU A 94 -6.44 4.62 -16.12
C GLU A 94 -7.01 4.39 -17.52
N GLU A 95 -6.90 3.15 -18.02
CA GLU A 95 -7.58 2.75 -19.26
C GLU A 95 -9.08 2.90 -19.06
N ARG A 96 -9.65 4.00 -19.60
CA ARG A 96 -11.10 4.17 -19.67
C ARG A 96 -11.64 3.13 -20.63
N ILE A 97 -12.10 2.01 -20.09
CA ILE A 97 -12.97 1.09 -20.81
C ILE A 97 -14.29 1.84 -21.00
N LEU A 98 -14.47 2.46 -22.17
CA LEU A 98 -15.74 3.03 -22.60
C LEU A 98 -16.72 1.85 -22.77
N HIS A 99 -17.61 1.67 -21.80
CA HIS A 99 -18.76 0.76 -21.88
C HIS A 99 -19.92 1.40 -22.65
#